data_AF-A0A1G7CJX2-F1
#
_entry.id   AF-A0A1G7CJX2-F1
#
_cell.length_a   1.000
_cell.length_b   1.000
_cell.length_c   1.000
_cell.angle_alpha   90.00
_cell.angle_beta   90.00
_cell.angle_gamma   90.00
#
_symmetry.space_group_name_H-M   'P 1'
#
loop_
_entity.id
_entity.type
_entity.pdbx_description
1 polymer ?
#
loop_
_entity_poly.entity_id
_entity_poly.type
_entity_poly.pdbx_seq_one_letter_code
_entity_poly.pdbx_strand_id
1 'polypeptide(L)'
;MSVKEKGSIPLLHPEAPQPVKIATLLFALVWLRQMFFLVSLLEDAREGLYASQVQREAIATLAFWLVLNATLMLAMVYQKNWARNTQALSTLAGLLLIVWDVIAGNDFNPGIVYLSNAVATVLLFLPSADAWFKKRQY
;
A
#
# COMPACT_ATOMS: atom_id res chain seq x y z
N MET A 1 18.80 24.72 -21.09
CA MET A 1 17.41 24.94 -20.62
C MET A 1 17.25 24.25 -19.28
N SER A 2 17.31 25.02 -18.18
CA SER A 2 17.10 24.50 -16.82
C SER A 2 15.69 24.87 -16.40
N VAL A 3 14.73 23.99 -16.63
CA VAL A 3 13.43 24.08 -15.95
C VAL A 3 13.65 23.47 -14.58
N LYS A 4 13.84 24.35 -13.59
CA LYS A 4 13.78 24.00 -12.17
C LYS A 4 12.40 23.39 -11.89
N GLU A 5 12.27 22.08 -11.93
CA GLU A 5 11.16 21.38 -11.27
C GLU A 5 11.40 21.40 -9.75
N LYS A 6 11.30 22.58 -9.14
CA LYS A 6 11.25 22.73 -7.68
C LYS A 6 9.81 22.48 -7.23
N GLY A 7 9.57 21.32 -6.63
CA GLY A 7 8.57 21.16 -5.56
C GLY A 7 7.10 20.91 -5.93
N SER A 8 6.75 20.66 -7.20
CA SER A 8 5.37 20.30 -7.52
C SER A 8 5.14 18.78 -7.42
N ILE A 9 4.07 18.39 -6.75
CA ILE A 9 3.69 16.98 -6.56
C ILE A 9 3.07 16.46 -7.87
N PRO A 10 3.69 15.49 -8.59
CA PRO A 10 3.22 15.02 -9.90
C PRO A 10 1.76 14.57 -9.93
N LEU A 11 1.32 13.88 -8.88
CA LEU A 11 -0.05 13.38 -8.80
C LEU A 11 -1.12 14.50 -8.75
N LEU A 12 -0.77 15.67 -8.24
CA LEU A 12 -1.71 16.79 -8.09
C LEU A 12 -1.95 17.55 -9.39
N HIS A 13 -1.14 17.30 -10.42
CA HIS A 13 -1.33 17.98 -11.69
C HIS A 13 -2.60 17.47 -12.41
N PRO A 14 -3.26 18.32 -13.23
CA PRO A 14 -4.42 17.94 -14.01
C PRO A 14 -4.14 16.75 -14.96
N GLU A 15 -2.93 16.66 -15.52
CA GLU A 15 -2.55 15.59 -16.44
C GLU A 15 -2.34 14.22 -15.78
N ALA A 16 -2.30 14.14 -14.44
CA ALA A 16 -2.19 12.86 -13.75
C ALA A 16 -3.48 12.03 -13.96
N PRO A 17 -3.38 10.80 -14.49
CA PRO A 17 -4.55 9.99 -14.83
C PRO A 17 -5.44 9.71 -13.62
N GLN A 18 -6.75 9.70 -13.85
CA GLN A 18 -7.74 9.36 -12.82
C GLN A 18 -7.46 7.99 -12.16
N PRO A 19 -7.08 6.92 -12.89
CA PRO A 19 -6.76 5.64 -12.25
C PRO A 19 -5.66 5.73 -11.20
N VAL A 20 -4.63 6.56 -11.41
CA VAL A 20 -3.55 6.74 -10.44
C VAL A 20 -4.06 7.46 -9.20
N LYS A 21 -4.86 8.53 -9.39
CA LYS A 21 -5.48 9.28 -8.28
C LYS A 21 -6.37 8.39 -7.42
N ILE A 22 -7.22 7.57 -8.06
CA ILE A 22 -8.11 6.63 -7.38
C ILE A 22 -7.30 5.53 -6.67
N ALA A 23 -6.27 4.97 -7.33
CA ALA A 23 -5.40 3.97 -6.72
C ALA A 23 -4.72 4.51 -5.46
N THR A 24 -4.10 5.70 -5.54
CA THR A 24 -3.46 6.33 -4.38
C THR A 24 -4.46 6.59 -3.26
N LEU A 25 -5.67 7.05 -3.57
CA LEU A 25 -6.72 7.23 -2.57
C LEU A 25 -7.11 5.91 -1.88
N LEU A 26 -7.31 4.84 -2.66
CA LEU A 26 -7.64 3.53 -2.12
C LEU A 26 -6.53 2.98 -1.22
N PHE A 27 -5.27 3.10 -1.62
CA PHE A 27 -4.14 2.71 -0.77
C PHE A 27 -4.10 3.54 0.52
N ALA A 28 -4.37 4.84 0.45
CA ALA A 28 -4.40 5.70 1.63
C ALA A 28 -5.52 5.28 2.61
N LEU A 29 -6.70 4.94 2.10
CA LEU A 29 -7.82 4.44 2.92
C LEU A 29 -7.49 3.09 3.58
N VAL A 30 -6.89 2.16 2.81
CA VAL A 30 -6.41 0.87 3.33
C VAL A 30 -5.37 1.08 4.43
N TRP A 31 -4.40 1.96 4.19
CA TRP A 31 -3.34 2.28 5.15
C TRP A 31 -3.90 2.91 6.42
N LEU A 32 -4.84 3.86 6.32
CA LEU A 32 -5.50 4.47 7.48
C LEU A 32 -6.21 3.43 8.34
N ARG A 33 -6.94 2.51 7.71
CA ARG A 33 -7.61 1.41 8.44
C ARG A 33 -6.60 0.52 9.16
N GLN A 34 -5.49 0.18 8.51
CA GLN A 34 -4.43 -0.63 9.13
C GLN A 34 -3.72 0.12 10.26
N MET A 35 -3.56 1.44 10.15
CA MET A 35 -3.03 2.28 11.24
C MET A 35 -3.96 2.30 12.45
N PHE A 36 -5.27 2.45 12.25
CA PHE A 36 -6.22 2.38 13.36
C PHE A 36 -6.14 1.02 14.08
N PHE A 37 -6.00 -0.07 13.33
CA PHE A 37 -5.81 -1.39 13.92
C PHE A 37 -4.48 -1.52 14.67
N LEU A 38 -3.38 -0.95 14.15
CA LEU A 38 -2.11 -0.93 14.89
C LEU A 38 -2.23 -0.14 16.20
N VAL A 39 -2.91 1.01 16.18
CA VAL A 39 -3.13 1.82 17.39
C VAL A 39 -3.91 1.04 18.45
N SER A 40 -4.99 0.34 18.07
CA SER A 40 -5.73 -0.49 19.02
C SER A 40 -4.87 -1.61 19.60
N LEU A 41 -4.03 -2.27 18.79
CA LEU A 41 -3.10 -3.29 19.29
C LEU A 41 -2.06 -2.73 20.27
N LEU A 42 -1.60 -1.50 20.04
CA LEU A 42 -0.64 -0.83 20.93
C LEU A 42 -1.30 -0.39 22.25
N GLU A 43 -2.56 0.03 22.21
CA GLU A 43 -3.35 0.32 23.41
C GLU A 43 -3.55 -0.94 24.26
N ASP A 44 -4.00 -2.04 23.65
CA ASP A 44 -4.15 -3.34 24.31
C ASP A 44 -2.83 -3.81 24.95
N ALA A 45 -1.71 -3.65 24.23
CA ALA A 45 -0.39 -4.03 24.75
C ALA A 45 0.06 -3.15 25.93
N ARG A 46 -0.29 -1.86 25.92
CA ARG A 46 0.04 -0.91 26.98
C ARG A 46 -0.77 -1.15 28.26
N GLU A 47 -2.03 -1.59 28.13
CA GLU A 47 -2.88 -1.97 29.26
C GLU A 47 -2.46 -3.29 29.93
N GLY A 48 -1.35 -3.89 29.47
CA GLY A 48 -0.83 -5.14 30.02
C GLY A 48 -1.71 -6.34 29.68
N LEU A 49 -2.70 -6.16 28.80
CA LEU A 49 -3.63 -7.20 28.41
C LEU A 49 -2.90 -8.29 27.62
N TYR A 50 -1.85 -7.94 26.87
CA TYR A 50 -1.07 -8.88 26.06
C TYR A 50 0.32 -8.34 25.69
N ALA A 51 1.40 -9.10 25.93
CA ALA A 51 2.71 -8.83 25.30
C ALA A 51 3.61 -10.07 25.25
N SER A 52 3.08 -11.22 24.80
CA SER A 52 3.92 -12.38 24.47
C SER A 52 4.93 -11.99 23.38
N GLN A 53 6.05 -12.71 23.28
CA GLN A 53 7.08 -12.42 22.26
C GLN A 53 6.49 -12.39 20.84
N VAL A 54 5.61 -13.35 20.53
CA VAL A 54 4.92 -13.46 19.23
C VAL A 54 4.07 -12.23 18.92
N GLN A 55 3.35 -11.68 19.91
CA GLN A 55 2.52 -10.50 19.71
C GLN A 55 3.38 -9.25 19.48
N ARG A 56 4.49 -9.10 20.20
CA ARG A 56 5.43 -7.99 19.99
C ARG A 56 6.05 -8.04 18.59
N GLU A 57 6.44 -9.23 18.14
CA GLU A 57 6.95 -9.45 16.80
C GLU A 57 5.88 -9.12 15.75
N ALA A 58 4.64 -9.57 15.92
CA ALA A 58 3.54 -9.25 15.01
C ALA A 58 3.25 -7.73 14.92
N ILE A 59 3.24 -7.03 16.05
CA ILE A 59 3.08 -5.56 16.11
C ILE A 59 4.25 -4.87 15.38
N ALA A 60 5.49 -5.30 15.64
CA ALA A 60 6.67 -4.74 14.99
C ALA A 60 6.66 -4.97 13.47
N THR A 61 6.27 -6.17 13.03
CA THR A 61 6.11 -6.50 11.61
C THR A 61 5.02 -5.65 10.96
N LEU A 62 3.87 -5.46 11.61
CA LEU A 62 2.79 -4.62 11.11
C LEU A 62 3.22 -3.15 11.01
N ALA A 63 3.92 -2.62 12.02
CA ALA A 63 4.45 -1.27 12.02
C ALA A 63 5.45 -1.05 10.88
N PHE A 64 6.39 -1.98 10.70
CA PHE A 64 7.32 -1.95 9.57
C PHE A 64 6.59 -1.97 8.22
N TRP A 65 5.58 -2.84 8.08
CA TRP A 65 4.77 -2.93 6.88
C TRP A 65 4.02 -1.63 6.56
N LEU A 66 3.49 -0.95 7.58
CA LEU A 66 2.83 0.34 7.44
C LEU A 66 3.78 1.44 6.98
N VAL A 67 5.01 1.49 7.50
CA VAL A 67 6.05 2.43 7.07
C VAL A 67 6.44 2.16 5.61
N LEU A 68 6.59 0.89 5.23
CA LEU A 68 6.89 0.50 3.86
C LEU A 68 5.78 0.95 2.90
N ASN A 69 4.50 0.69 3.23
CA ASN A 69 3.38 1.11 2.40
C ASN A 69 3.29 2.64 2.28
N ALA A 70 3.53 3.39 3.36
CA ALA A 70 3.59 4.85 3.31
C ALA A 70 4.67 5.34 2.35
N THR A 71 5.85 4.70 2.39
CA THR A 71 6.97 4.99 1.49
C THR A 71 6.61 4.71 0.03
N LEU A 72 5.96 3.57 -0.25
CA LEU A 72 5.50 3.22 -1.59
C LEU A 72 4.46 4.21 -2.11
N MET A 73 3.49 4.61 -1.29
CA MET A 73 2.50 5.62 -1.64
C MET A 73 3.16 6.96 -1.98
N LEU A 74 4.09 7.44 -1.15
CA LEU A 74 4.84 8.67 -1.43
C LEU A 74 5.62 8.56 -2.74
N ALA A 75 6.32 7.44 -2.96
CA ALA A 75 7.07 7.21 -4.19
C ALA A 75 6.14 7.19 -5.42
N MET A 76 4.94 6.62 -5.33
CA MET A 76 3.92 6.67 -6.39
C MET A 76 3.41 8.09 -6.65
N VAL A 77 3.15 8.87 -5.59
CA VAL A 77 2.78 10.29 -5.66
C VAL A 77 3.83 11.11 -6.44
N TYR A 78 5.11 10.74 -6.27
CA TYR A 78 6.25 11.30 -7.02
C TYR A 78 6.58 10.57 -8.33
N GLN A 79 5.66 9.75 -8.85
CA GLN A 79 5.76 9.09 -10.15
C GLN A 79 6.95 8.13 -10.27
N LYS A 80 7.37 7.50 -9.16
CA LYS A 80 8.45 6.50 -9.17
C LYS A 80 7.93 5.14 -9.60
N ASN A 81 8.37 4.68 -10.77
CA ASN A 81 7.89 3.43 -11.37
C ASN A 81 8.25 2.18 -10.54
N TRP A 82 9.39 2.19 -9.82
CA TRP A 82 9.75 1.08 -8.95
C TRP A 82 8.70 0.84 -7.85
N ALA A 83 8.06 1.89 -7.32
CA ALA A 83 7.07 1.77 -6.27
C ALA A 83 5.82 1.02 -6.73
N ARG A 84 5.41 1.25 -7.98
CA ARG A 84 4.32 0.50 -8.62
C ARG A 84 4.64 -0.98 -8.72
N ASN A 85 5.85 -1.33 -9.18
CA ASN A 85 6.26 -2.73 -9.31
C ASN A 85 6.35 -3.41 -7.93
N THR A 86 6.90 -2.72 -6.94
CA THR A 86 6.95 -3.23 -5.56
C THR A 86 5.54 -3.43 -4.99
N GLN A 87 4.60 -2.50 -5.23
CA GLN A 87 3.21 -2.66 -4.81
C GLN A 87 2.54 -3.89 -5.46
N ALA A 88 2.84 -4.14 -6.74
CA ALA A 88 2.35 -5.32 -7.46
C ALA A 88 2.87 -6.62 -6.85
N LEU A 89 4.19 -6.68 -6.57
CA LEU A 89 4.81 -7.83 -5.92
C LEU A 89 4.23 -8.07 -4.53
N SER A 90 4.07 -7.01 -3.73
CA SER A 90 3.42 -7.07 -2.41
C SER A 90 1.98 -7.58 -2.49
N THR A 91 1.21 -7.12 -3.48
CA THR A 91 -0.17 -7.57 -3.69
C THR A 91 -0.20 -9.04 -4.10
N LEU A 92 0.70 -9.46 -5.00
CA LEU A 92 0.81 -10.85 -5.44
C LEU A 92 1.19 -11.77 -4.28
N ALA A 93 2.18 -11.39 -3.47
CA ALA A 93 2.57 -12.13 -2.27
C ALA A 93 1.38 -12.26 -1.31
N GLY A 94 0.63 -11.17 -1.08
CA GLY A 94 -0.59 -11.20 -0.27
C GLY A 94 -1.65 -12.16 -0.84
N LEU A 95 -1.90 -12.15 -2.15
CA LEU A 95 -2.82 -13.07 -2.80
C LEU A 95 -2.37 -14.53 -2.69
N LEU A 96 -1.08 -14.81 -2.84
CA LEU A 96 -0.54 -16.17 -2.67
C LEU A 96 -0.70 -16.67 -1.23
N LEU A 97 -0.49 -15.81 -0.23
CA LEU A 97 -0.76 -16.15 1.17
C LEU A 97 -2.23 -16.47 1.40
N ILE A 98 -3.15 -15.71 0.79
CA ILE A 98 -4.59 -16.00 0.87
C ILE A 98 -4.90 -17.36 0.26
N VAL A 99 -4.37 -17.65 -0.94
CA VAL A 99 -4.58 -18.94 -1.61
C VAL A 99 -4.04 -20.07 -0.74
N TRP A 100 -2.86 -19.89 -0.15
CA TRP A 100 -2.27 -20.86 0.77
C TRP A 100 -3.17 -21.12 1.99
N ASP A 101 -3.67 -20.07 2.65
CA ASP A 101 -4.56 -20.20 3.81
C ASP A 101 -5.87 -20.92 3.46
N VAL A 102 -6.46 -20.62 2.31
CA VAL A 102 -7.67 -21.30 1.82
C VAL A 102 -7.39 -22.79 1.56
N ILE A 103 -6.26 -23.12 0.94
CA ILE A 103 -5.87 -24.53 0.69
C ILE A 103 -5.58 -25.26 2.01
N ALA A 104 -5.00 -24.57 2.99
CA ALA A 104 -4.71 -25.12 4.31
C ALA A 104 -5.97 -25.33 5.18
N GLY A 105 -7.14 -24.90 4.71
CA GLY A 105 -8.41 -25.04 5.43
C GLY A 105 -8.58 -24.03 6.58
N ASN A 106 -7.81 -22.94 6.57
CA ASN A 106 -7.98 -21.86 7.54
C ASN A 106 -9.23 -21.03 7.17
N ASP A 107 -10.02 -20.66 8.17
CA ASP A 107 -11.14 -19.72 8.01
C ASP A 107 -10.61 -18.29 7.79
N PHE A 108 -10.10 -18.03 6.59
CA PHE A 108 -9.56 -16.73 6.21
C PHE A 108 -10.60 -15.93 5.42
N ASN A 109 -11.04 -14.79 5.97
CA ASN A 109 -11.94 -13.86 5.29
C ASN A 109 -11.17 -12.63 4.80
N PRO A 110 -10.73 -12.58 3.51
CA PRO A 110 -9.91 -11.50 2.98
C PRO A 110 -10.60 -10.13 3.02
N GLY A 111 -11.92 -10.06 3.27
CA GLY A 111 -12.62 -8.80 3.52
C GLY A 111 -12.42 -7.69 2.47
N ILE A 112 -12.91 -6.49 2.80
CA ILE A 112 -12.91 -5.36 1.88
C ILE A 112 -11.52 -4.73 1.67
N VAL A 113 -10.60 -4.92 2.63
CA VAL A 113 -9.28 -4.28 2.64
C VAL A 113 -8.36 -4.89 1.58
N TYR A 114 -8.31 -6.22 1.50
CA TYR A 114 -7.49 -6.91 0.50
C TYR A 114 -8.04 -6.70 -0.91
N LEU A 115 -9.38 -6.72 -1.07
CA LEU A 115 -10.00 -6.40 -2.35
C LEU A 115 -9.67 -4.96 -2.79
N SER A 116 -9.76 -3.98 -1.89
CA SER A 116 -9.41 -2.59 -2.19
C SER A 116 -7.95 -2.44 -2.58
N ASN A 117 -7.04 -3.15 -1.91
CA ASN A 117 -5.62 -3.16 -2.23
C ASN A 117 -5.36 -3.78 -3.62
N ALA A 118 -6.01 -4.91 -3.94
CA ALA A 118 -5.90 -5.56 -5.24
C ALA A 118 -6.44 -4.67 -6.38
N VAL A 119 -7.62 -4.08 -6.20
CA VAL A 119 -8.22 -3.14 -7.17
C VAL A 119 -7.31 -1.94 -7.38
N ALA A 120 -6.81 -1.32 -6.30
CA ALA A 120 -5.88 -0.20 -6.38
C ALA A 120 -4.61 -0.57 -7.17
N THR A 121 -4.07 -1.76 -6.95
CA THR A 121 -2.91 -2.27 -7.70
C THR A 121 -3.24 -2.43 -9.18
N VAL A 122 -4.37 -3.03 -9.54
CA VAL A 122 -4.78 -3.18 -10.95
C VAL A 122 -4.89 -1.82 -11.65
N LEU A 123 -5.44 -0.81 -10.98
CA LEU A 123 -5.57 0.55 -11.53
C LEU A 123 -4.23 1.18 -11.91
N LEU A 124 -3.12 0.84 -11.21
CA LEU A 124 -1.78 1.33 -11.54
C LEU A 124 -1.21 0.76 -12.85
N PHE A 125 -1.77 -0.35 -13.35
CA PHE A 125 -1.33 -1.02 -14.56
C PHE A 125 -2.29 -0.82 -15.75
N LEU A 126 -3.33 -0.01 -15.59
CA LEU A 126 -4.12 0.44 -16.73
C LEU A 126 -3.24 1.24 -17.72
N PRO A 127 -3.52 1.19 -19.04
CA PRO A 127 -2.66 1.80 -20.05
C PRO A 127 -2.35 3.29 -19.79
N SER A 128 -3.33 4.06 -19.31
CA SER A 128 -3.13 5.48 -18.98
C SER A 128 -2.20 5.70 -17.79
N ALA A 129 -2.28 4.84 -16.76
CA ALA A 129 -1.40 4.89 -15.60
C ALA A 129 0.03 4.45 -15.99
N ASP A 130 0.15 3.40 -16.79
CA ASP A 130 1.44 2.92 -17.28
C ASP A 130 2.17 3.95 -18.13
N ALA A 131 1.47 4.57 -19.07
CA ALA A 131 2.02 5.67 -19.87
C ALA A 131 2.48 6.83 -18.98
N TRP A 132 1.74 7.15 -17.91
CA TRP A 132 2.13 8.19 -16.96
C TRP A 132 3.40 7.81 -16.21
N PHE A 133 3.49 6.66 -15.56
CA PHE A 133 4.70 6.28 -14.82
C PHE A 133 5.96 6.18 -15.71
N LYS A 134 5.81 5.82 -16.99
CA LYS A 134 6.93 5.76 -17.94
C LYS A 134 7.45 7.13 -18.40
N LYS A 135 6.70 8.23 -18.23
CA LYS A 135 7.14 9.58 -18.62
C LYS A 135 8.33 10.12 -17.82
N ARG A 136 8.51 9.66 -16.57
CA ARG A 136 9.65 10.02 -15.72
C ARG A 136 10.54 8.81 -15.51
N GLN A 137 11.58 8.69 -16.34
CA GLN A 137 12.66 7.74 -16.13
C GLN A 137 13.61 8.31 -15.06
N TYR A 138 13.37 7.94 -13.79
CA TYR A 138 14.33 8.11 -12.70
C TYR A 138 14.61 6.76 -12.06
#